data_AF-A0AAJ7CH24-F1
#
_entry.id   AF-A0AAJ7CH24-F1
#
_cell.length_a   1.000
_cell.length_b   1.000
_cell.length_c   1.000
_cell.angle_alpha   90.00
_cell.angle_beta   90.00
_cell.angle_gamma   90.00
#
_symmetry.space_group_name_H-M   'P 1'
#
loop_
_entity.id
_entity.type
_entity.pdbx_description
1 polymer ?
#
loop_
_entity_poly.entity_id
_entity_poly.type
_entity_poly.pdbx_seq_one_letter_code
_entity_poly.pdbx_strand_id
1 'polypeptide(L)'
;MNGKSYFQSYHLSNDTLSKLGSIGGRLTDTFYEDLEHSNKKCNILCMDQLSDNEVLDVVQSLGDKLSIKGTYYLCQSICDTEIDQRMKYANVICTHLLLPKLIDLKEPSRLIVSAIGECIDKFPEDMQKLIFVPMLNADLKDSTAILAIINGFDSQKQHVLFLEFITHVKELKSWHILILQKLLTRNIDDNSKDKLLKLLFEKSLDFCRDKSYGKFILSFSKACSPFSEEQRTLLKQLVAVNKTVFKRPIENIIKNL
;
A
#
# COMPACT_ATOMS: atom_id res chain seq x y z
N MET A 1 -24.12 -10.39 -57.08
CA MET A 1 -23.54 -9.33 -56.21
C MET A 1 -24.49 -9.12 -55.05
N ASN A 2 -24.22 -9.72 -53.87
CA ASN A 2 -25.01 -9.54 -52.66
C ASN A 2 -24.05 -9.25 -51.50
N GLY A 3 -23.89 -7.97 -51.16
CA GLY A 3 -23.11 -7.53 -50.00
C GLY A 3 -23.99 -7.50 -48.75
N LYS A 4 -23.70 -8.35 -47.76
CA LYS A 4 -24.28 -8.26 -46.43
C LYS A 4 -23.47 -7.25 -45.61
N SER A 5 -24.11 -6.14 -45.24
CA SER A 5 -23.64 -5.19 -44.23
C SER A 5 -23.79 -5.80 -42.84
N TYR A 6 -22.69 -6.06 -42.16
CA TYR A 6 -22.67 -6.40 -40.73
C TYR A 6 -22.58 -5.10 -39.92
N PHE A 7 -23.72 -4.56 -39.50
CA PHE A 7 -23.75 -3.62 -38.38
C PHE A 7 -23.99 -4.44 -37.10
N GLN A 8 -22.94 -4.63 -36.32
CA GLN A 8 -23.09 -5.07 -34.92
C GLN A 8 -23.55 -3.85 -34.12
N SER A 9 -24.84 -3.83 -33.77
CA SER A 9 -25.37 -2.88 -32.79
C SER A 9 -24.87 -3.28 -31.41
N TYR A 10 -23.92 -2.52 -30.86
CA TYR A 10 -23.59 -2.60 -29.45
C TYR A 10 -24.79 -2.10 -28.65
N HIS A 11 -25.54 -3.02 -28.04
CA HIS A 11 -26.54 -2.67 -27.03
C HIS A 11 -25.80 -2.23 -25.77
N LEU A 12 -25.58 -0.92 -25.64
CA LEU A 12 -25.25 -0.30 -24.36
C LEU A 12 -26.47 -0.46 -23.44
N SER A 13 -26.26 -0.91 -22.20
CA SER A 13 -27.35 -1.05 -21.24
C SER A 13 -27.95 0.31 -20.90
N ASN A 14 -29.22 0.33 -20.51
CA ASN A 14 -29.90 1.57 -20.10
C ASN A 14 -29.20 2.28 -18.93
N ASP A 15 -28.49 1.54 -18.08
CA ASP A 15 -27.65 2.10 -17.00
C ASP A 15 -26.39 2.81 -17.51
N THR A 16 -25.79 2.33 -18.61
CA THR A 16 -24.66 3.02 -19.23
C THR A 16 -25.11 4.32 -19.92
N LEU A 17 -26.28 4.30 -20.56
CA LEU A 17 -26.86 5.48 -21.22
C LEU A 17 -27.34 6.54 -20.20
N SER A 18 -27.89 6.12 -19.05
CA SER A 18 -28.29 7.05 -17.99
C SER A 18 -27.08 7.68 -17.29
N LYS A 19 -25.99 6.92 -17.08
CA LYS A 19 -24.73 7.44 -16.53
C LYS A 19 -24.06 8.43 -17.48
N LEU A 20 -24.04 8.20 -18.80
CA LEU A 20 -23.49 9.15 -19.78
C LEU A 20 -24.27 10.49 -19.83
N GLY A 21 -25.55 10.49 -19.45
CA GLY A 21 -26.37 11.70 -19.36
C GLY A 21 -26.23 12.49 -18.06
N SER A 22 -25.63 11.90 -17.01
CA SER A 22 -25.48 12.55 -15.70
C SER A 22 -24.31 13.55 -15.68
N ILE A 23 -24.28 14.43 -14.68
CA ILE A 23 -23.14 15.34 -14.47
C ILE A 23 -21.88 14.53 -14.14
N GLY A 24 -21.98 13.49 -13.31
CA GLY A 24 -20.87 12.60 -12.97
C GLY A 24 -20.29 11.83 -14.17
N GLY A 25 -21.12 11.32 -15.08
CA GLY A 25 -20.62 10.62 -16.27
C GLY A 25 -19.83 11.54 -17.20
N ARG A 26 -20.35 12.74 -17.46
CA ARG A 26 -19.65 13.76 -18.26
C ARG A 26 -18.34 14.21 -17.61
N LEU A 27 -18.30 14.34 -16.28
CA LEU A 27 -17.08 14.66 -15.54
C LEU A 27 -16.05 13.53 -15.61
N THR A 28 -16.49 12.27 -15.53
CA THR A 28 -15.61 11.10 -15.66
C THR A 28 -14.91 11.11 -17.02
N ASP A 29 -15.65 11.31 -18.11
CA ASP A 29 -15.07 11.31 -19.45
C ASP A 29 -14.16 12.53 -19.66
N THR A 30 -14.53 13.70 -19.13
CA THR A 30 -13.68 14.91 -19.18
C THR A 30 -12.36 14.68 -18.45
N PHE A 31 -12.41 14.17 -17.21
CA PHE A 31 -11.19 13.89 -16.44
C PHE A 31 -10.35 12.82 -17.10
N TYR A 32 -10.96 11.77 -17.67
CA TYR A 32 -10.23 10.76 -18.43
C TYR A 32 -9.45 11.37 -19.60
N GLU A 33 -10.11 12.17 -20.44
CA GLU A 33 -9.47 12.85 -21.58
C GLU A 33 -8.36 13.81 -21.15
N ASP A 34 -8.58 14.57 -20.08
CA ASP A 34 -7.59 15.50 -19.53
C ASP A 34 -6.34 14.79 -19.01
N LEU A 35 -6.52 13.67 -18.32
CA LEU A 35 -5.45 12.94 -17.65
C LEU A 35 -4.68 12.02 -18.60
N GLU A 36 -5.33 11.40 -19.59
CA GLU A 36 -4.67 10.48 -20.52
C GLU A 36 -4.10 11.18 -21.77
N HIS A 37 -4.80 12.18 -22.29
CA HIS A 37 -4.57 12.66 -23.66
C HIS A 37 -4.16 14.13 -23.76
N SER A 38 -4.78 15.02 -22.98
CA SER A 38 -4.72 16.45 -23.28
C SER A 38 -3.84 17.25 -22.32
N ASN A 39 -4.21 17.29 -21.04
CA ASN A 39 -3.83 18.38 -20.15
C ASN A 39 -2.93 17.96 -18.99
N LYS A 40 -2.79 16.64 -18.74
CA LYS A 40 -1.99 16.08 -17.63
C LYS A 40 -2.38 16.65 -16.25
N LYS A 41 -3.55 17.27 -16.16
CA LYS A 41 -4.11 17.91 -14.98
C LYS A 41 -5.62 18.00 -15.15
N CYS A 42 -6.36 17.78 -14.08
CA CYS A 42 -7.81 17.95 -14.07
C CYS A 42 -8.22 18.99 -13.01
N ASN A 43 -9.31 19.72 -13.28
CA ASN A 43 -9.85 20.68 -12.32
C ASN A 43 -10.73 19.97 -11.28
N ILE A 44 -10.14 19.63 -10.14
CA ILE A 44 -10.79 18.94 -9.02
C ILE A 44 -12.02 19.69 -8.48
N LEU A 45 -12.05 21.03 -8.60
CA LEU A 45 -13.17 21.87 -8.14
C LEU A 45 -14.49 21.55 -8.86
N CYS A 46 -14.44 20.93 -10.04
CA CYS A 46 -15.64 20.47 -10.73
C CYS A 46 -16.44 19.42 -9.93
N MET A 47 -15.79 18.73 -8.97
CA MET A 47 -16.46 17.78 -8.08
C MET A 47 -17.21 18.44 -6.92
N ASP A 48 -17.08 19.75 -6.69
CA ASP A 48 -17.74 20.42 -5.55
C ASP A 48 -19.26 20.48 -5.68
N GLN A 49 -19.76 20.39 -6.91
CA GLN A 49 -21.18 20.42 -7.22
C GLN A 49 -21.84 19.05 -7.10
N LEU A 50 -21.04 18.00 -6.84
CA LEU A 50 -21.49 16.63 -6.73
C LEU A 50 -21.79 16.26 -5.27
N SER A 51 -22.76 15.38 -5.08
CA SER A 51 -22.93 14.66 -3.82
C SER A 51 -21.81 13.64 -3.58
N ASP A 52 -21.59 13.22 -2.33
CA ASP A 52 -20.55 12.25 -1.99
C ASP A 52 -20.66 10.93 -2.79
N ASN A 53 -21.89 10.47 -3.06
CA ASN A 53 -22.13 9.28 -3.88
C ASN A 53 -21.74 9.50 -5.35
N GLU A 54 -22.02 10.68 -5.91
CA GLU A 54 -21.62 11.00 -7.28
C GLU A 54 -20.10 11.16 -7.41
N VAL A 55 -19.44 11.73 -6.40
CA VAL A 55 -17.97 11.78 -6.33
C VAL A 55 -17.39 10.37 -6.30
N LEU A 56 -17.96 9.50 -5.47
CA LEU A 56 -17.55 8.09 -5.39
C LEU A 56 -17.69 7.39 -6.74
N ASP A 57 -18.83 7.56 -7.42
CA ASP A 57 -19.08 6.99 -8.75
C ASP A 57 -18.06 7.48 -9.80
N VAL A 58 -17.73 8.77 -9.79
CA VAL A 58 -16.70 9.35 -10.67
C VAL A 58 -15.35 8.73 -10.39
N VAL A 59 -14.93 8.68 -9.12
CA VAL A 59 -13.62 8.16 -8.72
C VAL A 59 -13.47 6.67 -9.03
N GLN A 60 -14.49 5.86 -8.76
CA GLN A 60 -14.49 4.44 -9.12
C GLN A 60 -14.41 4.24 -10.64
N SER A 61 -15.21 5.00 -11.39
CA SER A 61 -15.20 4.93 -12.86
C SER A 61 -13.84 5.33 -13.45
N LEU A 62 -13.17 6.33 -12.88
CA LEU A 62 -11.79 6.68 -13.23
C LEU A 62 -10.79 5.61 -12.79
N GLY A 63 -11.00 4.98 -11.64
CA GLY A 63 -10.21 3.86 -11.17
C GLY A 63 -10.14 2.73 -12.19
N ASP A 64 -11.25 2.43 -12.87
CA ASP A 64 -11.28 1.39 -13.90
C ASP A 64 -10.62 1.83 -15.21
N LYS A 65 -10.80 3.10 -15.60
CA LYS A 65 -10.35 3.62 -16.91
C LYS A 65 -8.89 4.07 -16.94
N LEU A 66 -8.38 4.66 -15.87
CA LEU A 66 -7.08 5.32 -15.89
C LEU A 66 -5.93 4.32 -15.95
N SER A 67 -4.95 4.65 -16.79
CA SER A 67 -3.63 4.05 -16.79
C SER A 67 -2.82 4.52 -15.57
N ILE A 68 -1.67 3.90 -15.33
CA ILE A 68 -0.71 4.35 -14.31
C ILE A 68 -0.33 5.84 -14.51
N LYS A 69 -0.24 6.28 -15.77
CA LYS A 69 0.09 7.67 -16.12
C LYS A 69 -1.05 8.61 -15.77
N GLY A 70 -2.29 8.25 -16.12
CA GLY A 70 -3.47 9.02 -15.75
C GLY A 70 -3.66 9.08 -14.23
N THR A 71 -3.45 7.96 -13.51
CA THR A 71 -3.47 7.93 -12.04
C THR A 71 -2.43 8.88 -11.44
N TYR A 72 -1.20 8.90 -11.95
CA TYR A 72 -0.17 9.83 -11.50
C TYR A 72 -0.63 11.28 -11.61
N TYR A 73 -1.16 11.69 -12.77
CA TYR A 73 -1.62 13.06 -12.97
C TYR A 73 -2.84 13.42 -12.14
N LEU A 74 -3.72 12.46 -11.83
CA LEU A 74 -4.83 12.70 -10.92
C LEU A 74 -4.32 12.96 -9.50
N CYS A 75 -3.39 12.13 -9.02
CA CYS A 75 -2.74 12.34 -7.72
C CYS A 75 -2.07 13.72 -7.66
N GLN A 76 -1.33 14.10 -8.71
CA GLN A 76 -0.73 15.43 -8.81
C GLN A 76 -1.77 16.55 -8.78
N SER A 77 -2.86 16.41 -9.53
CA SER A 77 -3.94 17.40 -9.59
C SER A 77 -4.57 17.64 -8.22
N ILE A 78 -4.74 16.58 -7.41
CA ILE A 78 -5.27 16.67 -6.04
C ILE A 78 -4.22 17.22 -5.07
N CYS A 79 -2.96 16.83 -5.22
CA CYS A 79 -1.88 17.35 -4.39
C CYS A 79 -1.66 18.85 -4.61
N ASP A 80 -1.97 19.35 -5.80
CA ASP A 80 -1.89 20.76 -6.19
C ASP A 80 -3.08 21.62 -5.70
N THR A 81 -4.14 21.03 -5.16
CA THR A 81 -5.29 21.82 -4.65
C THR A 81 -5.05 22.39 -3.25
N GLU A 82 -5.89 23.36 -2.89
CA GLU A 82 -6.00 23.90 -1.54
C GLU A 82 -6.27 22.80 -0.50
N ILE A 83 -5.82 23.03 0.74
CA ILE A 83 -5.83 22.03 1.81
C ILE A 83 -7.24 21.47 2.06
N ASP A 84 -8.26 22.33 2.11
CA ASP A 84 -9.65 21.90 2.37
C ASP A 84 -10.17 20.96 1.29
N GLN A 85 -9.90 21.27 0.02
CA GLN A 85 -10.28 20.46 -1.13
C GLN A 85 -9.56 19.12 -1.14
N ARG A 86 -8.26 19.17 -0.85
CA ARG A 86 -7.43 17.98 -0.76
C ARG A 86 -7.94 17.05 0.33
N MET A 87 -8.23 17.56 1.52
CA MET A 87 -8.76 16.78 2.63
C MET A 87 -10.15 16.20 2.32
N LYS A 88 -11.01 16.97 1.65
CA LYS A 88 -12.34 16.52 1.21
C LYS A 88 -12.27 15.27 0.33
N TYR A 89 -11.32 15.21 -0.60
CA TYR A 89 -11.24 14.13 -1.58
C TYR A 89 -10.17 13.07 -1.29
N ALA A 90 -9.28 13.28 -0.33
CA ALA A 90 -8.22 12.34 0.01
C ALA A 90 -8.79 10.95 0.34
N ASN A 91 -9.88 10.88 1.12
CA ASN A 91 -10.45 9.61 1.52
C ASN A 91 -10.91 8.76 0.33
N VAL A 92 -11.74 9.35 -0.54
CA VAL A 92 -12.33 8.64 -1.68
C VAL A 92 -11.26 8.26 -2.71
N ILE A 93 -10.29 9.14 -2.96
CA ILE A 93 -9.21 8.89 -3.92
C ILE A 93 -8.24 7.82 -3.40
N CYS A 94 -7.83 7.90 -2.13
CA CYS A 94 -6.95 6.89 -1.55
C CYS A 94 -7.62 5.52 -1.56
N THR A 95 -8.86 5.44 -1.08
CA THR A 95 -9.55 4.17 -0.85
C THR A 95 -10.04 3.51 -2.14
N HIS A 96 -10.61 4.29 -3.07
CA HIS A 96 -11.33 3.74 -4.23
C HIS A 96 -10.56 3.84 -5.54
N LEU A 97 -9.44 4.57 -5.58
CA LEU A 97 -8.63 4.70 -6.78
C LEU A 97 -7.18 4.26 -6.56
N LEU A 98 -6.47 4.88 -5.61
CA LEU A 98 -5.05 4.60 -5.44
C LEU A 98 -4.83 3.20 -4.85
N LEU A 99 -5.50 2.85 -3.75
CA LEU A 99 -5.32 1.54 -3.10
C LEU A 99 -5.55 0.35 -4.05
N PRO A 100 -6.67 0.26 -4.80
CA PRO A 100 -6.85 -0.81 -5.78
C PRO A 100 -5.74 -0.86 -6.83
N LYS A 101 -5.32 0.29 -7.37
CA LYS A 101 -4.22 0.37 -8.34
C LYS A 101 -2.90 -0.14 -7.77
N LEU A 102 -2.60 0.16 -6.51
CA LEU A 102 -1.38 -0.30 -5.85
C LEU A 102 -1.40 -1.80 -5.55
N ILE A 103 -2.54 -2.36 -5.15
CA ILE A 103 -2.71 -3.80 -4.93
C ILE A 103 -2.56 -4.56 -6.25
N ASP A 104 -3.14 -4.05 -7.32
CA ASP A 104 -3.12 -4.69 -8.64
C ASP A 104 -1.84 -4.46 -9.45
N LEU A 105 -0.92 -3.63 -8.94
CA LEU A 105 0.33 -3.29 -9.60
C LEU A 105 1.19 -4.55 -9.80
N LYS A 106 1.36 -4.96 -11.07
CA LYS A 106 2.12 -6.16 -11.43
C LYS A 106 3.61 -5.93 -11.57
N GLU A 107 4.01 -4.70 -11.86
CA GLU A 107 5.40 -4.34 -12.16
C GLU A 107 5.77 -3.00 -11.51
N PRO A 108 7.04 -2.82 -11.10
CA PRO A 108 7.53 -1.55 -10.56
C PRO A 108 7.26 -0.38 -11.51
N SER A 109 6.73 0.72 -10.98
CA SER A 109 6.48 1.94 -11.76
C SER A 109 7.03 3.18 -11.07
N ARG A 110 7.91 3.91 -11.77
CA ARG A 110 8.44 5.20 -11.30
C ARG A 110 7.34 6.24 -11.10
N LEU A 111 6.30 6.23 -11.94
CA LEU A 111 5.18 7.16 -11.81
C LEU A 111 4.35 6.89 -10.56
N ILE A 112 4.17 5.61 -10.20
CA ILE A 112 3.53 5.25 -8.93
C ILE A 112 4.38 5.70 -7.74
N VAL A 113 5.70 5.50 -7.79
CA VAL A 113 6.61 5.97 -6.74
C VAL A 113 6.52 7.49 -6.58
N SER A 114 6.48 8.24 -7.68
CA SER A 114 6.29 9.70 -7.65
C SER A 114 4.93 10.10 -7.08
N ALA A 115 3.84 9.46 -7.52
CA ALA A 115 2.49 9.72 -6.98
C ALA A 115 2.45 9.49 -5.47
N ILE A 116 3.01 8.37 -4.99
CA ILE A 116 3.11 8.05 -3.56
C ILE A 116 3.88 9.13 -2.82
N GLY A 117 5.02 9.59 -3.35
CA GLY A 117 5.83 10.64 -2.73
C GLY A 117 5.07 11.96 -2.60
N GLU A 118 4.38 12.39 -3.65
CA GLU A 118 3.54 13.59 -3.63
C GLU A 118 2.40 13.46 -2.61
N CYS A 119 1.70 12.33 -2.60
CA CYS A 119 0.62 12.07 -1.65
C CYS A 119 1.10 12.06 -0.19
N ILE A 120 2.27 11.46 0.10
CA ILE A 120 2.84 11.44 1.45
C ILE A 120 3.24 12.85 1.90
N ASP A 121 3.79 13.68 1.01
CA ASP A 121 4.12 15.07 1.33
C ASP A 121 2.87 15.89 1.66
N LYS A 122 1.74 15.61 0.97
CA LYS A 122 0.53 16.44 1.07
C LYS A 122 -0.53 15.95 2.06
N PHE A 123 -0.64 14.65 2.31
CA PHE A 123 -1.59 14.03 3.25
C PHE A 123 -1.00 12.74 3.85
N PRO A 124 0.06 12.85 4.66
CA PRO A 124 0.77 11.69 5.21
C PRO A 124 -0.12 10.78 6.06
N GLU A 125 -1.09 11.34 6.79
CA GLU A 125 -1.99 10.55 7.64
C GLU A 125 -2.95 9.67 6.83
N ASP A 126 -3.51 10.18 5.73
CA ASP A 126 -4.38 9.40 4.85
C ASP A 126 -3.58 8.32 4.13
N MET A 127 -2.36 8.62 3.70
CA MET A 127 -1.45 7.61 3.14
C MET A 127 -1.12 6.49 4.14
N GLN A 128 -0.96 6.82 5.42
CA GLN A 128 -0.78 5.81 6.46
C GLN A 128 -2.05 4.99 6.68
N LYS A 129 -3.18 5.64 6.97
CA LYS A 129 -4.42 5.00 7.45
C LYS A 129 -5.20 4.30 6.33
N LEU A 130 -5.23 4.88 5.14
CA LEU A 130 -6.09 4.44 4.03
C LEU A 130 -5.32 3.64 2.97
N ILE A 131 -3.99 3.76 2.92
CA ILE A 131 -3.16 3.00 1.97
C ILE A 131 -2.28 1.98 2.68
N PHE A 132 -1.33 2.43 3.51
CA PHE A 132 -0.32 1.54 4.12
C PHE A 132 -0.98 0.44 4.95
N VAL A 133 -1.85 0.79 5.91
CA VAL A 133 -2.49 -0.19 6.80
C VAL A 133 -3.32 -1.23 6.02
N PRO A 134 -4.21 -0.85 5.08
CA PRO A 134 -4.92 -1.82 4.26
C PRO A 134 -4.02 -2.73 3.42
N MET A 135 -2.91 -2.20 2.86
CA MET A 135 -1.98 -2.98 2.06
C MET A 135 -1.29 -4.11 2.84
N LEU A 136 -1.12 -3.98 4.17
CA LEU A 136 -0.47 -4.98 5.03
C LEU A 136 -1.15 -6.35 5.01
N ASN A 137 -2.43 -6.43 4.66
CA ASN A 137 -3.15 -7.70 4.59
C ASN A 137 -3.63 -8.04 3.17
N ALA A 138 -3.38 -7.15 2.20
CA ALA A 138 -3.70 -7.36 0.80
C ALA A 138 -2.79 -8.43 0.16
N ASP A 139 -3.22 -8.93 -0.99
CA ASP A 139 -2.42 -9.84 -1.81
C ASP A 139 -1.65 -9.04 -2.87
N LEU A 140 -0.53 -8.44 -2.45
CA LEU A 140 0.29 -7.59 -3.30
C LEU A 140 1.03 -8.43 -4.35
N LYS A 141 0.90 -8.03 -5.62
CA LYS A 141 1.64 -8.66 -6.73
C LYS A 141 3.09 -8.19 -6.81
N ASP A 142 3.37 -6.99 -6.31
CA ASP A 142 4.69 -6.38 -6.24
C ASP A 142 4.87 -5.58 -4.94
N SER A 143 6.12 -5.49 -4.46
CA SER A 143 6.45 -4.79 -3.19
C SER A 143 6.93 -3.36 -3.36
N THR A 144 7.08 -2.86 -4.59
CA THR A 144 7.63 -1.51 -4.86
C THR A 144 6.77 -0.43 -4.25
N ALA A 145 5.44 -0.52 -4.39
CA ALA A 145 4.52 0.49 -3.88
C ALA A 145 4.63 0.64 -2.36
N ILE A 146 4.59 -0.47 -1.62
CA ILE A 146 4.68 -0.41 -0.15
C ILE A 146 6.07 0.01 0.34
N LEU A 147 7.13 -0.38 -0.36
CA LEU A 147 8.48 0.10 -0.07
C LEU A 147 8.64 1.59 -0.38
N ALA A 148 8.02 2.10 -1.44
CA ALA A 148 7.98 3.53 -1.76
C ALA A 148 7.26 4.33 -0.67
N ILE A 149 6.16 3.80 -0.14
CA ILE A 149 5.45 4.40 0.99
C ILE A 149 6.39 4.51 2.19
N ILE A 150 7.00 3.39 2.61
CA ILE A 150 7.91 3.36 3.76
C ILE A 150 9.08 4.34 3.59
N ASN A 151 9.68 4.38 2.40
CA ASN A 151 10.81 5.27 2.13
C ASN A 151 10.41 6.75 2.02
N GLY A 152 9.14 7.04 1.73
CA GLY A 152 8.62 8.40 1.68
C GLY A 152 8.43 9.04 3.06
N PHE A 153 8.29 8.23 4.11
CA PHE A 153 8.20 8.71 5.48
C PHE A 153 9.59 8.87 6.12
N ASP A 154 9.75 9.90 6.96
CA ASP A 154 10.94 10.08 7.79
C ASP A 154 11.08 8.99 8.86
N SER A 155 12.21 8.96 9.57
CA SER A 155 12.49 7.92 10.58
C SER A 155 11.50 7.90 11.75
N GLN A 156 10.95 9.05 12.15
CA GLN A 156 9.97 9.13 13.23
C GLN A 156 8.64 8.51 12.78
N LYS A 157 8.19 8.86 11.57
CA LYS A 157 6.99 8.29 10.96
C LYS A 157 7.15 6.82 10.59
N GLN A 158 8.35 6.38 10.19
CA GLN A 158 8.65 4.96 9.99
C GLN A 158 8.48 4.14 11.28
N HIS A 159 8.82 4.69 12.44
CA HIS A 159 8.51 4.01 13.71
C HIS A 159 7.00 3.85 13.92
N VAL A 160 6.19 4.85 13.55
CA VAL A 160 4.73 4.73 13.55
C VAL A 160 4.27 3.61 12.60
N LEU A 161 4.82 3.54 11.38
CA LEU A 161 4.51 2.45 10.44
C LEU A 161 4.86 1.06 11.00
N PHE A 162 5.94 0.95 11.78
CA PHE A 162 6.29 -0.30 12.47
C PHE A 162 5.21 -0.69 13.49
N LEU A 163 4.74 0.26 14.29
CA LEU A 163 3.67 0.02 15.28
C LEU A 163 2.36 -0.36 14.58
N GLU A 164 2.04 0.28 13.46
CA GLU A 164 0.90 -0.08 12.62
C GLU A 164 1.04 -1.49 12.07
N PHE A 165 2.23 -1.86 11.59
CA PHE A 165 2.53 -3.19 11.08
C PHE A 165 2.24 -4.27 12.12
N ILE A 166 2.83 -4.17 13.31
CA ILE A 166 2.68 -5.20 14.35
C ILE A 166 1.27 -5.24 14.96
N THR A 167 0.48 -4.19 14.76
CA THR A 167 -0.91 -4.09 15.25
C THR A 167 -1.90 -4.66 14.25
N HIS A 168 -1.67 -4.46 12.95
CA HIS A 168 -2.66 -4.75 11.91
C HIS A 168 -2.36 -5.98 11.05
N VAL A 169 -1.11 -6.46 10.99
CA VAL A 169 -0.79 -7.69 10.25
C VAL A 169 -1.45 -8.90 10.91
N LYS A 170 -2.36 -9.54 10.17
CA LYS A 170 -3.08 -10.74 10.62
C LYS A 170 -2.27 -12.02 10.44
N GLU A 171 -1.49 -12.08 9.37
CA GLU A 171 -0.65 -13.22 9.02
C GLU A 171 0.65 -12.71 8.37
N LEU A 172 1.78 -13.23 8.85
CA LEU A 172 3.08 -12.84 8.29
C LEU A 172 3.31 -13.52 6.92
N LYS A 173 3.44 -12.71 5.87
CA LYS A 173 3.77 -13.15 4.50
C LYS A 173 5.26 -12.95 4.21
N SER A 174 5.83 -13.67 3.24
CA SER A 174 7.27 -13.58 2.94
C SER A 174 7.73 -12.16 2.56
N TRP A 175 6.89 -11.39 1.84
CA TRP A 175 7.22 -10.01 1.47
C TRP A 175 7.22 -9.04 2.67
N HIS A 176 6.51 -9.36 3.75
CA HIS A 176 6.56 -8.57 4.99
C HIS A 176 7.95 -8.53 5.61
N ILE A 177 8.79 -9.54 5.37
CA ILE A 177 10.15 -9.56 5.91
C ILE A 177 10.98 -8.40 5.37
N LEU A 178 10.75 -7.95 4.13
CA LEU A 178 11.44 -6.79 3.57
C LEU A 178 11.03 -5.49 4.27
N ILE A 179 9.76 -5.37 4.65
CA ILE A 179 9.21 -4.24 5.40
C ILE A 179 9.81 -4.21 6.79
N LEU A 180 9.76 -5.34 7.49
CA LEU A 180 10.32 -5.46 8.82
C LEU A 180 11.82 -5.14 8.84
N GLN A 181 12.58 -5.58 7.83
CA GLN A 181 14.00 -5.23 7.69
C GLN A 181 14.24 -3.72 7.53
N LYS A 182 13.31 -3.01 6.86
CA LYS A 182 13.39 -1.55 6.66
C LYS A 182 12.98 -0.77 7.91
N LEU A 183 11.95 -1.26 8.61
CA LEU A 183 11.35 -0.57 9.75
C LEU A 183 12.01 -0.93 11.09
N LEU A 184 12.94 -1.89 11.11
CA LEU A 184 13.62 -2.33 12.34
C LEU A 184 14.44 -1.18 12.94
N THR A 185 14.09 -0.77 14.17
CA THR A 185 14.83 0.20 14.96
C THR A 185 15.40 -0.46 16.23
N ARG A 186 16.34 0.21 16.91
CA ARG A 186 16.97 -0.32 18.13
C ARG A 186 16.07 -0.22 19.37
N ASN A 187 15.19 0.79 19.40
CA ASN A 187 14.42 1.16 20.60
C ASN A 187 12.97 0.69 20.47
N ILE A 188 12.77 -0.63 20.41
CA ILE A 188 11.43 -1.23 20.40
C ILE A 188 11.06 -1.56 21.86
N ASP A 189 9.87 -1.17 22.32
CA ASP A 189 9.37 -1.51 23.65
C ASP A 189 9.01 -3.00 23.77
N ASP A 190 8.90 -3.51 25.00
CA ASP A 190 8.72 -4.95 25.23
C ASP A 190 7.38 -5.48 24.69
N ASN A 191 6.31 -4.71 24.77
CA ASN A 191 5.01 -5.11 24.21
C ASN A 191 5.08 -5.22 22.68
N SER A 192 5.78 -4.30 22.02
CA SER A 192 6.03 -4.38 20.58
C SER A 192 6.92 -5.57 20.20
N LYS A 193 7.95 -5.89 21.00
CA LYS A 193 8.75 -7.12 20.81
C LYS A 193 7.90 -8.38 20.94
N ASP A 194 7.02 -8.44 21.93
CA ASP A 194 6.16 -9.60 22.17
C ASP A 194 5.23 -9.85 20.98
N LYS A 195 4.59 -8.80 20.45
CA LYS A 195 3.75 -8.91 19.25
C LYS A 195 4.54 -9.40 18.04
N LEU A 196 5.72 -8.83 17.81
CA LEU A 196 6.56 -9.21 16.68
C LEU A 196 7.06 -10.67 16.82
N LEU A 197 7.51 -11.07 18.00
CA LEU A 197 7.96 -12.44 18.26
C LEU A 197 6.84 -13.46 18.03
N LYS A 198 5.59 -13.15 18.41
CA LYS A 198 4.43 -14.01 18.13
C LYS A 198 4.21 -14.17 16.62
N LEU A 199 4.18 -13.08 15.86
CA LEU A 199 4.04 -13.12 14.39
C LEU A 199 5.14 -13.94 13.72
N LEU A 200 6.40 -13.78 14.16
CA LEU A 200 7.52 -14.59 13.66
C LEU A 200 7.33 -16.06 14.04
N PHE A 201 6.96 -16.34 15.28
CA PHE A 201 6.83 -17.69 15.80
C PHE A 201 5.77 -18.50 15.06
N GLU A 202 4.61 -17.90 14.80
CA GLU A 202 3.50 -18.51 14.06
C GLU A 202 3.90 -18.98 12.65
N LYS A 203 4.86 -18.31 12.00
CA LYS A 203 5.37 -18.65 10.66
C LYS A 203 6.74 -19.31 10.64
N SER A 204 7.27 -19.68 11.81
CA SER A 204 8.64 -20.15 11.95
C SER A 204 8.93 -21.47 11.22
N LEU A 205 7.95 -22.37 11.15
CA LEU A 205 8.06 -23.62 10.39
C LEU A 205 7.97 -23.39 8.88
N ASP A 206 7.03 -22.55 8.45
CA ASP A 206 6.84 -22.19 7.04
C ASP A 206 8.10 -21.50 6.47
N PHE A 207 8.71 -20.60 7.24
CA PHE A 207 9.86 -19.81 6.82
C PHE A 207 11.21 -20.38 7.30
N CYS A 208 11.26 -21.61 7.82
CA CYS A 208 12.47 -22.16 8.43
C CYS A 208 13.69 -22.23 7.47
N ARG A 209 13.48 -22.26 6.16
CA ARG A 209 14.53 -22.27 5.12
C ARG A 209 14.71 -20.93 4.42
N ASP A 210 13.88 -19.94 4.72
CA ASP A 210 13.94 -18.61 4.09
C ASP A 210 15.12 -17.80 4.66
N LYS A 211 16.08 -17.45 3.79
CA LYS A 211 17.27 -16.68 4.16
C LYS A 211 16.94 -15.26 4.62
N SER A 212 15.96 -14.61 4.01
CA SER A 212 15.52 -13.26 4.40
C SER A 212 14.91 -13.28 5.80
N TYR A 213 14.11 -14.30 6.10
CA TYR A 213 13.54 -14.54 7.42
C TYR A 213 14.64 -14.78 8.47
N GLY A 214 15.56 -15.71 8.20
CA GLY A 214 16.69 -15.99 9.10
C GLY A 214 17.59 -14.78 9.32
N LYS A 215 17.85 -13.99 8.27
CA LYS A 215 18.61 -12.74 8.36
C LYS A 215 17.87 -11.70 9.20
N PHE A 216 16.55 -11.59 9.06
CA PHE A 216 15.74 -10.68 9.86
C PHE A 216 15.79 -11.02 11.35
N ILE A 217 15.61 -12.30 11.72
CA ILE A 217 15.73 -12.75 13.12
C ILE A 217 17.09 -12.35 13.69
N LEU A 218 18.18 -12.60 12.94
CA LEU A 218 19.53 -12.20 13.34
C LEU A 218 19.65 -10.69 13.59
N SER A 219 19.13 -9.86 12.69
CA SER A 219 19.15 -8.41 12.86
C SER A 219 18.32 -7.96 14.06
N PHE A 220 17.13 -8.54 14.26
CA PHE A 220 16.25 -8.25 15.38
C PHE A 220 16.90 -8.60 16.72
N SER A 221 17.50 -9.79 16.85
CA SER A 221 18.21 -10.22 18.06
C SER A 221 19.39 -9.31 18.43
N LYS A 222 20.04 -8.70 17.43
CA LYS A 222 21.14 -7.74 17.65
C LYS A 222 20.63 -6.36 18.03
N ALA A 223 19.61 -5.88 17.33
CA ALA A 223 19.16 -4.50 17.43
C ALA A 223 18.31 -4.23 18.68
N CYS A 224 17.56 -5.22 19.15
CA CYS A 224 16.47 -5.01 20.12
C CYS A 224 16.74 -5.63 21.50
N SER A 225 18.01 -5.89 21.84
CA SER A 225 18.43 -6.26 23.19
C SER A 225 18.24 -5.09 24.17
N PRO A 226 17.91 -5.31 25.46
CA PRO A 226 17.71 -6.61 26.12
C PRO A 226 16.33 -7.23 25.84
N PHE A 227 16.20 -8.53 26.10
CA PHE A 227 14.95 -9.29 25.99
C PHE A 227 14.54 -9.83 27.37
N SER A 228 13.24 -9.88 27.64
CA SER A 228 12.71 -10.59 28.82
C SER A 228 12.97 -12.10 28.75
N GLU A 229 12.80 -12.84 29.86
CA GLU A 229 12.94 -14.30 29.84
C GLU A 229 11.94 -15.00 28.89
N GLU A 230 10.70 -14.51 28.84
CA GLU A 230 9.67 -15.04 27.95
C GLU A 230 10.04 -14.78 26.48
N GLN A 231 10.50 -13.58 26.16
CA GLN A 231 10.97 -13.20 24.83
C GLN A 231 12.20 -14.03 24.40
N ARG A 232 13.17 -14.24 25.31
CA ARG A 232 14.31 -15.12 25.08
C ARG A 232 13.87 -16.55 24.81
N THR A 233 12.84 -17.04 25.49
CA THR A 233 12.30 -18.39 25.28
C THR A 233 11.69 -18.53 23.89
N LEU A 234 10.85 -17.59 23.46
CA LEU A 234 10.31 -17.57 22.09
C LEU A 234 11.42 -17.48 21.03
N LEU A 235 12.43 -16.64 21.27
CA LEU A 235 13.56 -16.48 20.36
C LEU A 235 14.40 -17.77 20.26
N LYS A 236 14.60 -18.51 21.36
CA LYS A 236 15.25 -19.83 21.35
C LYS A 236 14.46 -20.83 20.50
N GLN A 237 13.13 -20.84 20.63
CA GLN A 237 12.27 -21.73 19.83
C GLN A 237 12.32 -21.39 18.33
N LEU A 238 12.27 -20.10 17.98
CA LEU A 238 12.46 -19.61 16.61
C LEU A 238 13.77 -20.10 15.99
N VAL A 239 14.86 -20.03 16.74
CA VAL A 239 16.19 -20.43 16.26
C VAL A 239 16.35 -21.94 16.17
N ALA A 240 15.71 -22.69 17.08
CA ALA A 240 15.76 -24.15 17.07
C ALA A 240 15.26 -24.72 15.73
N VAL A 241 14.17 -24.16 15.20
CA VAL A 241 13.55 -24.59 13.94
C VAL A 241 14.18 -23.98 12.69
N ASN A 242 14.95 -22.89 12.82
CA ASN A 242 15.62 -22.23 11.70
C ASN A 242 16.67 -23.16 11.06
N LYS A 243 16.60 -23.35 9.74
CA LYS A 243 17.47 -24.24 8.93
C LYS A 243 18.39 -23.46 8.00
N THR A 244 18.55 -22.15 8.21
CA THR A 244 19.42 -21.28 7.41
C THR A 244 20.84 -21.20 8.00
N VAL A 245 21.75 -20.61 7.24
CA VAL A 245 23.12 -20.29 7.67
C VAL A 245 23.17 -19.35 8.88
N PHE A 246 22.07 -18.67 9.21
CA PHE A 246 22.01 -17.72 10.30
C PHE A 246 21.73 -18.36 11.67
N LYS A 247 21.37 -19.65 11.73
CA LYS A 247 21.08 -20.35 13.00
C LYS A 247 22.18 -20.16 14.06
N ARG A 248 23.40 -20.60 13.75
CA ARG A 248 24.54 -20.52 14.69
C ARG A 248 24.85 -19.08 15.14
N PRO A 249 24.91 -18.09 14.22
CA PRO A 249 25.02 -16.69 14.63
C PRO A 249 23.96 -16.23 15.64
N ILE A 250 22.70 -16.61 15.46
CA ILE A 250 21.62 -16.20 16.37
C ILE A 250 21.77 -16.92 17.72
N GLU A 251 22.06 -18.24 17.73
CA GLU A 251 22.30 -19.01 18.96
C GLU A 251 23.39 -18.37 19.83
N ASN A 252 24.48 -17.90 19.21
CA ASN A 252 25.58 -17.25 19.91
C ASN A 252 25.16 -15.90 20.53
N ILE A 253 24.29 -15.14 19.88
CA ILE A 253 23.75 -13.90 20.46
C ILE A 253 22.89 -14.24 21.66
N ILE A 254 21.98 -15.19 21.53
CA ILE A 254 21.04 -15.58 22.61
C ILE A 254 21.76 -16.09 23.85
N LYS A 255 22.90 -16.78 23.71
CA LYS A 255 23.71 -17.22 24.87
C LYS A 255 24.30 -16.06 25.66
N ASN A 256 24.47 -14.90 25.03
CA ASN A 256 25.06 -13.70 25.60
C ASN A 256 24.01 -12.62 25.95
N LEU A 257 22.72 -12.90 25.74
CA LEU A 257 21.57 -12.07 26.11
C LEU A 257 20.99 -12.51 27.45
#